data_AF-A0A376U9C0-F1
#
_entry.id   AF-A0A376U9C0-F1
#
_cell.length_a   1.000
_cell.length_b   1.000
_cell.length_c   1.000
_cell.angle_alpha   90.00
_cell.angle_beta   90.00
_cell.angle_gamma   90.00
#
_symmetry.space_group_name_H-M   'P 1'
#
loop_
_entity.id
_entity.type
_entity.pdbx_description
1 polymer ?
#
loop_
_entity_poly.entity_id
_entity_poly.type
_entity_poly.pdbx_seq_one_letter_code
_entity_poly.pdbx_strand_id
1 'polypeptide(L)' 'MAWYERFLAAWPEIADNYSERFKRMFTYYLNACAGAFRARDIQLWQVVFSRGVENGLRVAR' A
#
# COMPACT_ATOMS: atom_id res chain seq x y z
N MET A 1 -10.93 -2.49 0.30
CA MET A 1 -9.46 -2.25 0.26
C MET A 1 -8.85 -3.45 -0.43
N ALA A 2 -8.37 -3.27 -1.67
CA ALA A 2 -8.15 -4.38 -2.61
C ALA A 2 -7.22 -5.49 -2.11
N TRP A 3 -6.12 -5.13 -1.44
CA TRP A 3 -5.19 -6.14 -0.91
C TRP A 3 -5.79 -6.95 0.24
N TYR A 4 -6.57 -6.31 1.13
CA TYR A 4 -7.21 -7.00 2.24
C TYR A 4 -8.30 -7.97 1.76
N GLU A 5 -9.13 -7.53 0.83
CA GLU A 5 -10.18 -8.36 0.22
C GLU A 5 -9.57 -9.58 -0.49
N ARG A 6 -8.50 -9.37 -1.28
CA ARG A 6 -7.80 -10.45 -1.97
C ARG A 6 -7.08 -11.38 -1.00
N PHE A 7 -6.49 -10.86 0.07
CA PHE A 7 -5.84 -11.67 1.10
C PHE A 7 -6.84 -12.61 1.79
N LEU A 8 -8.02 -12.10 2.18
CA LEU A 8 -9.06 -12.94 2.78
C LEU A 8 -9.63 -13.97 1.80
N ALA A 9 -9.83 -13.59 0.54
CA ALA A 9 -10.31 -14.49 -0.50
C ALA A 9 -9.33 -15.65 -0.76
N ALA A 10 -8.02 -15.37 -0.77
CA ALA A 10 -6.98 -16.37 -0.98
C ALA A 10 -6.61 -17.15 0.29
N TRP A 11 -7.04 -16.70 1.48
CA TRP A 11 -6.67 -17.34 2.75
C TRP A 11 -6.92 -18.85 2.80
N PRO A 12 -8.07 -19.39 2.33
CA PRO A 12 -8.32 -20.83 2.35
C PRO A 12 -7.27 -21.65 1.61
N GLU A 13 -6.62 -21.08 0.58
CA GLU A 13 -5.61 -21.78 -0.24
C GLU A 13 -4.21 -21.72 0.36
N ILE A 14 -3.91 -20.68 1.14
CA ILE A 14 -2.57 -20.44 1.68
C ILE A 14 -2.45 -20.72 3.18
N ALA A 15 -3.57 -20.98 3.87
CA ALA A 15 -3.64 -21.11 5.33
C ALA A 15 -2.66 -22.15 5.88
N ASP A 16 -2.44 -23.28 5.19
CA ASP A 16 -1.54 -24.34 5.67
C ASP A 16 -0.07 -23.89 5.76
N ASN A 17 0.32 -22.83 5.05
CA ASN A 17 1.66 -22.29 5.08
C ASN A 17 1.86 -21.24 6.19
N TYR A 18 0.79 -20.82 6.88
CA TYR A 18 0.82 -19.69 7.80
C TYR A 18 0.01 -19.94 9.06
N SER A 19 0.41 -19.31 10.16
CA SER A 19 -0.38 -19.39 11.40
C SER A 19 -1.60 -18.48 11.37
N GLU A 20 -2.64 -18.83 12.12
CA GLU A 20 -3.76 -17.90 12.39
C GLU A 20 -3.29 -16.58 13.04
N ARG A 21 -2.16 -16.60 13.77
CA ARG A 21 -1.52 -15.37 14.28
C ARG A 21 -1.04 -14.48 13.13
N PHE A 22 -0.44 -15.06 12.09
CA PHE A 22 -0.02 -14.32 10.91
C PHE A 22 -1.23 -13.68 10.21
N LYS A 23 -2.33 -14.44 10.03
CA LYS A 23 -3.57 -13.90 9.43
C LYS A 23 -4.05 -12.63 10.14
N ARG A 24 -4.10 -12.66 11.47
CA ARG A 24 -4.53 -11.52 12.28
C ARG A 24 -3.57 -10.33 12.16
N MET A 25 -2.26 -10.60 12.23
CA MET A 25 -1.24 -9.56 12.08
C MET A 25 -1.28 -8.89 10.71
N PHE A 26 -1.41 -9.67 9.65
CA PHE A 26 -1.44 -9.15 8.29
C PHE A 26 -2.76 -8.41 8.00
N THR A 27 -3.87 -8.90 8.53
CA THR A 27 -5.16 -8.18 8.54
C THR A 27 -5.05 -6.84 9.24
N TYR A 28 -4.45 -6.81 10.44
CA TYR A 28 -4.21 -5.57 11.18
C TYR A 28 -3.34 -4.60 10.37
N TYR A 29 -2.21 -5.07 9.83
CA TYR A 29 -1.30 -4.27 9.02
C TYR A 29 -2.01 -3.61 7.84
N LEU A 30 -2.74 -4.38 7.03
CA LEU A 30 -3.43 -3.87 5.84
C LEU A 30 -4.49 -2.82 6.19
N ASN A 31 -5.26 -3.04 7.26
CA ASN A 31 -6.30 -2.10 7.68
C ASN A 31 -5.71 -0.85 8.37
N ALA A 32 -4.67 -1.00 9.18
CA ALA A 32 -3.98 0.11 9.83
C ALA A 32 -3.34 1.05 8.80
N CYS A 33 -2.61 0.50 7.80
CA CYS A 33 -2.05 1.31 6.72
C CYS A 33 -3.15 2.03 5.92
N ALA A 34 -4.23 1.33 5.56
CA ALA A 34 -5.36 1.96 4.87
C ALA A 34 -6.00 3.08 5.70
N GLY A 35 -6.12 2.88 7.02
CA GLY A 35 -6.58 3.89 7.96
C GLY A 35 -5.67 5.11 8.00
N ALA A 36 -4.35 4.90 8.14
CA ALA A 36 -3.36 5.98 8.20
C ALA A 36 -3.36 6.84 6.92
N PHE A 37 -3.45 6.23 5.73
CA PHE A 37 -3.60 6.98 4.48
C PHE A 37 -4.92 7.76 4.42
N ARG A 38 -6.05 7.14 4.81
CA ARG A 38 -7.37 7.80 4.80
C ARG A 38 -7.47 8.96 5.79
N ALA A 39 -6.84 8.81 6.95
CA ALA A 39 -6.78 9.83 7.99
C ALA A 39 -5.77 10.94 7.68
N ARG A 40 -5.01 10.82 6.59
CA ARG A 40 -3.92 11.74 6.20
C ARG A 40 -2.74 11.77 7.19
N ASP A 41 -2.63 10.75 8.04
CA ASP A 41 -1.52 10.55 8.97
C ASP A 41 -0.22 10.18 8.22
N ILE A 42 -0.36 9.52 7.05
CA ILE A 42 0.73 9.26 6.11
C ILE A 42 0.33 9.65 4.67
N GLN A 43 1.34 9.95 3.84
CA GLN A 43 1.18 10.42 2.46
C GLN A 43 2.16 9.72 1.51
N LEU A 44 1.80 9.63 0.22
CA LEU A 44 2.68 9.17 -0.85
C LEU A 44 3.02 10.35 -1.76
N TRP A 45 4.31 10.63 -1.93
CA TRP A 45 4.80 11.72 -2.77
C TRP A 45 5.48 11.18 -4.03
N GLN A 46 5.19 11.79 -5.17
CA GLN A 46 5.97 11.63 -6.39
C GLN A 46 6.76 12.92 -6.61
N VAL A 47 8.09 12.84 -6.47
CA VAL A 47 8.98 13.99 -6.60
C VAL A 47 9.94 13.75 -7.75
N VAL A 48 9.94 14.65 -8.73
CA VAL A 48 10.81 14.59 -9.91
C VAL A 48 11.88 15.66 -9.79
N PHE A 49 13.15 15.23 -9.75
CA PHE A 49 14.31 16.10 -9.69
C PHE A 49 15.01 16.16 -11.06
N SER A 50 15.62 17.30 -11.39
CA SER A 50 16.54 17.45 -12.52
C SER A 50 17.76 18.28 -12.13
N ARG A 51 18.79 18.29 -12.98
CA ARG A 51 19.98 19.14 -12.80
C ARG A 51 19.79 20.57 -13.34
N GLY A 52 18.55 20.97 -13.63
CA GLY A 52 18.23 22.18 -14.39
C GLY A 52 18.17 21.87 -15.88
N VAL A 53 17.07 22.28 -16.52
CA VAL A 53 16.88 22.16 -17.98
C VAL A 53 16.36 23.51 -18.47
N GLU A 54 16.99 24.09 -19.49
CA GLU A 54 16.51 25.31 -20.13
C GLU A 54 15.11 25.04 -20.71
N ASN A 55 14.13 25.89 -20.38
CA ASN A 55 12.69 25.70 -20.62
C ASN A 55 11.96 24.69 -19.70
N GLY A 56 12.62 24.13 -18.70
CA GLY A 56 12.00 23.31 -17.64
C GLY A 56 11.68 21.86 -18.04
N LEU A 57 10.96 21.15 -17.15
CA LEU A 57 10.49 19.78 -17.39
C LEU A 57 9.04 19.79 -17.83
N ARG A 58 8.73 19.15 -18.97
CA ARG A 58 7.36 18.86 -19.37
C ARG A 58 6.91 17.56 -18.71
N VAL A 59 6.02 17.66 -17.72
CA VAL A 59 5.39 16.50 -17.07
C VAL A 59 4.06 16.23 -17.77
N ALA A 60 3.91 15.05 -18.37
CA ALA A 60 2.61 14.61 -18.89
C ALA A 60 1.61 14.49 -17.73
N ARG A 61 0.41 15.04 -17.91
CA ARG A 61 -0.71 14.93 -16.98
C ARG A 61 -1.58 13.75 -17.35
#